data_AF-A0A8T8HUB3-F1
#
_entry.id   AF-A0A8T8HUB3-F1
#
_cell.length_a   1.000
_cell.length_b   1.000
_cell.length_c   1.000
_cell.angle_alpha   90.00
_cell.angle_beta   90.00
_cell.angle_gamma   90.00
#
_symmetry.space_group_name_H-M   'P 1'
#
loop_
_entity.id
_entity.type
_entity.pdbx_description
1 polymer ?
#
loop_
_entity_poly.entity_id
_entity_poly.type
_entity_poly.pdbx_seq_one_letter_code
_entity_poly.pdbx_strand_id
1 'polypeptide(L)'
;MRTLLIDNHDSFTFNLFQYLAQVNGREPVVIANDDPRFRMSDLRRFDGVVVSPGPGRPHRPADLGLARAVIDHTDLPLLGVCLGHQGLCLAHGATVGLVTPRHGVVDHVRHTGADLFAGLPSPLPVVRYHSLAVTDLPAELEPLAWASSDDVLMAVRHRSRPAWGVQFHPESICTASGHDLLANFRDLAGASAGAADPLPPVAAPAPARAVTVRRVDVHPSPERVFSALYGTSKDAFWLDSSLEGERGRFSVMGDAGGPLARVATYDVWAGRVTVGDEVFDGPFLDWLEADLAAHRVAPPDVPFEFALGWVGYLGYELKAEFGGDAAHRSEQPDAAFVFADRALVFDHLERCVYLLTLTDSDGWLGSTEVFLEGFGEGDPVTAAAAGGGAGCVRLRHDRAHYLKLVDACQEAITAGETYEVCLTNAVTWRGEVDPWEAYRFLRAESPAPFGALLRFGELSVLSTSPERFLRVDRRGVVESEPIKGTRPRGATPEADRALRAALATSPKDRAENLMIVDLVRNDLGH
;
A
#
# COMPACT_ATOMS: atom_id res chain seq x y z
N MET A 1 3.74 25.61 -16.09
CA MET A 1 3.96 26.19 -14.74
C MET A 1 4.93 25.32 -13.96
N ARG A 2 5.97 25.90 -13.37
CA ARG A 2 6.87 25.23 -12.43
C ARG A 2 6.40 25.48 -11.01
N THR A 3 5.86 24.45 -10.39
CA THR A 3 5.18 24.54 -9.09
C THR A 3 6.08 24.04 -7.97
N LEU A 4 6.08 24.74 -6.84
CA LEU A 4 6.57 24.20 -5.57
C LEU A 4 5.39 23.56 -4.83
N LEU A 5 5.49 22.27 -4.51
CA LEU A 5 4.55 21.56 -3.65
C LEU A 5 5.20 21.36 -2.27
N ILE A 6 4.63 21.98 -1.24
CA ILE A 6 5.10 21.82 0.14
C ILE A 6 4.25 20.74 0.80
N ASP A 7 4.88 19.60 1.12
CA ASP A 7 4.29 18.45 1.77
C ASP A 7 4.30 18.65 3.30
N ASN A 8 3.12 18.72 3.90
CA ASN A 8 2.95 18.73 5.36
C ASN A 8 2.82 17.32 5.94
N HIS A 9 3.51 16.34 5.34
CA HIS A 9 3.46 14.91 5.70
C HIS A 9 2.06 14.32 5.56
N ASP A 10 1.37 14.66 4.47
CA ASP A 10 0.03 14.16 4.20
C ASP A 10 0.04 12.79 3.52
N SER A 11 -1.01 12.01 3.77
CA SER A 11 -1.24 10.72 3.12
C SER A 11 -1.60 10.80 1.63
N PHE A 12 -1.89 11.99 1.09
CA PHE A 12 -2.39 12.18 -0.27
C PHE A 12 -1.59 13.19 -1.10
N THR A 13 -0.45 13.71 -0.61
CA THR A 13 0.35 14.72 -1.32
C THR A 13 0.74 14.29 -2.74
N PHE A 14 1.06 13.02 -2.97
CA PHE A 14 1.48 12.54 -4.30
C PHE A 14 0.31 12.37 -5.28
N ASN A 15 -0.94 12.28 -4.81
CA ASN A 15 -2.10 12.42 -5.69
C ASN A 15 -2.16 13.84 -6.27
N LEU A 16 -1.89 14.84 -5.42
CA LEU A 16 -1.82 16.24 -5.84
C LEU A 16 -0.62 16.48 -6.77
N PHE A 17 0.53 15.86 -6.47
CA PHE A 17 1.70 15.85 -7.36
C PHE A 17 1.33 15.38 -8.78
N GLN A 18 0.67 14.21 -8.90
CA GLN A 18 0.29 13.64 -10.19
C GLN A 18 -0.66 14.57 -10.96
N TYR A 19 -1.69 15.09 -10.30
CA TYR A 19 -2.65 15.98 -10.96
C TYR A 19 -1.98 17.27 -11.40
N LEU A 20 -1.12 17.86 -10.56
CA LEU A 20 -0.32 19.03 -10.94
C LEU A 20 0.62 18.73 -12.10
N ALA A 21 1.27 17.56 -12.12
CA ALA A 21 2.15 17.16 -13.22
C ALA A 21 1.39 17.07 -14.55
N GLN A 22 0.21 16.43 -14.54
CA GLN A 22 -0.67 16.31 -15.70
C GLN A 22 -1.18 17.67 -16.19
N VAL A 23 -1.69 18.49 -15.27
CA VAL A 23 -2.28 19.81 -15.59
C VAL A 23 -1.21 20.81 -16.07
N ASN A 24 -0.02 20.79 -15.46
CA ASN A 24 1.02 21.75 -15.79
C ASN A 24 1.93 21.30 -16.94
N GLY A 25 1.84 20.03 -17.34
CA GLY A 25 2.76 19.38 -18.26
C GLY A 25 4.17 19.25 -17.69
N ARG A 26 4.32 19.32 -16.36
CA ARG A 26 5.62 19.31 -15.67
C ARG A 26 5.44 18.92 -14.21
N GLU A 27 6.26 18.00 -13.74
CA GLU A 27 6.30 17.58 -12.33
C GLU A 27 6.57 18.78 -11.40
N PRO A 28 5.80 18.93 -10.31
CA PRO A 28 6.10 19.91 -9.29
C PRO A 28 7.36 19.49 -8.51
N VAL A 29 8.07 20.46 -7.94
CA VAL A 29 9.16 20.16 -6.99
C VAL A 29 8.53 19.99 -5.62
N VAL A 30 8.69 18.82 -5.02
CA VAL A 30 8.18 18.52 -3.67
C VAL A 30 9.26 18.82 -2.64
N ILE A 31 8.88 19.48 -1.55
CA ILE A 31 9.70 19.60 -0.33
C ILE A 31 8.84 19.25 0.88
N ALA A 32 9.42 18.59 1.89
CA ALA A 32 8.77 18.47 3.18
C ALA A 32 8.73 19.84 3.88
N ASN A 33 7.70 20.07 4.69
CA ASN A 33 7.52 21.33 5.42
C ASN A 33 8.63 21.58 6.48
N ASP A 34 9.48 20.61 6.76
CA ASP A 34 10.61 20.67 7.68
C ASP A 34 11.97 20.50 6.98
N ASP A 35 12.03 20.52 5.64
CA ASP A 35 13.27 20.29 4.89
C ASP A 35 14.34 21.35 5.23
N PRO A 36 15.44 20.98 5.91
CA PRO A 36 16.45 21.93 6.37
C PRO A 36 17.29 22.52 5.23
N ARG A 37 17.12 22.05 4.00
CA ARG A 37 17.87 22.49 2.81
C ARG A 37 17.15 23.62 2.06
N PHE A 38 15.83 23.73 2.19
CA PHE A 38 15.07 24.76 1.48
C PHE A 38 15.34 26.15 2.04
N ARG A 39 15.47 27.16 1.18
CA ARG A 39 15.63 28.57 1.58
C ARG A 39 14.54 29.40 0.92
N MET A 40 13.98 30.38 1.63
CA MET A 40 12.97 31.30 1.06
C MET A 40 13.43 31.98 -0.24
N SER A 41 14.73 32.20 -0.40
CA SER A 41 15.29 32.77 -1.64
C SER A 41 15.04 31.87 -2.86
N ASP A 42 14.84 30.56 -2.69
CA ASP A 42 14.59 29.61 -3.77
C ASP A 42 13.19 29.76 -4.39
N LEU A 43 12.26 30.46 -3.71
CA LEU A 43 10.92 30.75 -4.24
C LEU A 43 10.97 31.41 -5.62
N ARG A 44 12.00 32.24 -5.90
CA ARG A 44 12.21 32.89 -7.21
C ARG A 44 12.34 31.94 -8.40
N ARG A 45 12.47 30.64 -8.16
CA ARG A 45 12.61 29.58 -9.18
C ARG A 45 11.27 28.99 -9.62
N PHE A 46 10.17 29.42 -9.00
CA PHE A 46 8.84 28.84 -9.17
C PHE A 46 7.85 29.90 -9.65
N ASP A 47 6.83 29.45 -10.36
CA ASP A 47 5.74 30.28 -10.88
C ASP A 47 4.55 30.31 -9.90
N GLY A 48 4.44 29.31 -9.02
CA GLY A 48 3.36 29.18 -8.05
C GLY A 48 3.71 28.16 -6.96
N VAL A 49 2.99 28.27 -5.84
CA VAL A 49 3.15 27.41 -4.66
C VAL A 49 1.83 26.71 -4.37
N VAL A 50 1.91 25.42 -4.06
CA VAL A 50 0.81 24.64 -3.52
C VAL A 50 1.24 24.14 -2.14
N VAL A 51 0.43 24.43 -1.13
CA VAL A 51 0.62 23.90 0.23
C VAL A 51 -0.37 22.74 0.38
N SER A 52 0.17 21.54 0.58
CA SER A 52 -0.61 20.30 0.65
C SER A 52 -1.57 20.29 1.85
N PRO A 53 -2.48 19.31 1.91
CA PRO A 53 -3.09 18.88 3.17
C PRO A 53 -2.04 18.40 4.17
N GLY A 54 -2.48 17.91 5.32
CA GLY A 54 -1.61 17.29 6.31
C GLY A 54 -2.35 16.96 7.61
N PRO A 55 -1.80 16.06 8.42
CA PRO A 55 -2.28 15.80 9.77
C PRO A 55 -2.04 17.02 10.69
N GLY A 56 -2.69 17.00 11.84
CA GLY A 56 -2.46 17.97 12.90
C GLY A 56 -3.29 19.25 12.75
N ARG A 57 -2.72 20.38 13.14
CA ARG A 57 -3.45 21.65 13.33
C ARG A 57 -2.63 22.85 12.84
N PRO A 58 -3.25 23.83 12.15
CA PRO A 58 -2.55 25.02 11.66
C PRO A 58 -2.01 25.92 12.79
N HIS A 59 -2.49 25.74 14.02
CA HIS A 59 -2.03 26.48 15.21
C HIS A 59 -0.70 25.97 15.77
N ARG A 60 -0.31 24.73 15.44
CA ARG A 60 0.96 24.18 15.88
C ARG A 60 2.02 24.55 14.84
N PRO A 61 3.09 25.28 15.22
CA PRO A 61 4.10 25.70 14.26
C PRO A 61 4.79 24.54 13.53
N ALA A 62 4.95 23.38 14.18
CA ALA A 62 5.56 22.20 13.58
C ALA A 62 4.72 21.63 12.42
N ASP A 63 3.40 21.64 12.53
CA ASP A 63 2.48 21.01 11.57
C ASP A 63 2.44 21.79 10.22
N LEU A 64 2.78 23.09 10.22
CA LEU A 64 2.93 23.89 8.99
C LEU A 64 4.39 24.16 8.61
N GLY A 65 5.33 24.10 9.57
CA GLY A 65 6.76 24.32 9.33
C GLY A 65 7.07 25.53 8.42
N LEU A 66 7.87 25.27 7.39
CA LEU A 66 8.24 26.20 6.32
C LEU A 66 7.04 26.72 5.54
N ALA A 67 5.95 25.94 5.41
CA ALA A 67 4.76 26.38 4.70
C ALA A 67 4.18 27.66 5.31
N ARG A 68 4.26 27.83 6.64
CA ARG A 68 3.83 29.07 7.30
C ARG A 68 4.61 30.29 6.82
N ALA A 69 5.94 30.19 6.78
CA ALA A 69 6.78 31.28 6.29
C ALA A 69 6.53 31.60 4.81
N VAL A 70 6.25 30.58 3.99
CA VAL A 70 5.88 30.77 2.59
C VAL A 70 4.53 31.47 2.46
N ILE A 71 3.51 31.05 3.22
CA ILE A 71 2.19 31.71 3.27
C ILE A 71 2.34 33.17 3.67
N ASP A 72 3.13 33.49 4.69
CA ASP A 72 3.25 34.85 5.22
C ASP A 72 4.00 35.80 4.26
N HIS A 73 4.92 35.30 3.43
CA HIS A 73 5.89 36.14 2.73
C HIS A 73 5.95 35.98 1.21
N THR A 74 5.25 35.01 0.61
CA THR A 74 5.29 34.83 -0.84
C THR A 74 4.44 35.85 -1.60
N ASP A 75 4.97 36.38 -2.70
CA ASP A 75 4.19 37.14 -3.69
C ASP A 75 3.73 36.24 -4.86
N LEU A 76 4.14 34.97 -4.87
CA LEU A 76 3.73 34.01 -5.88
C LEU A 76 2.26 33.61 -5.70
N PRO A 77 1.58 33.25 -6.80
CA PRO A 77 0.31 32.53 -6.76
C PRO A 77 0.37 31.33 -5.79
N LEU A 78 -0.52 31.32 -4.80
CA LEU A 78 -0.56 30.30 -3.75
C LEU A 78 -1.92 29.58 -3.72
N LEU A 79 -1.89 28.26 -3.68
CA LEU A 79 -3.05 27.42 -3.38
C LEU A 79 -2.81 26.63 -2.09
N GLY A 80 -3.64 26.86 -1.08
CA GLY A 80 -3.68 26.02 0.12
C GLY A 80 -4.76 24.96 0.02
N VAL A 81 -4.44 23.69 0.29
CA VAL A 81 -5.41 22.58 0.33
C VAL A 81 -5.55 22.06 1.75
N CYS A 82 -6.78 21.92 2.26
CA CYS A 82 -7.09 21.44 3.61
C CYS A 82 -6.25 22.14 4.71
N LEU A 83 -5.21 21.50 5.26
CA LEU A 83 -4.30 22.14 6.22
C LEU A 83 -3.64 23.40 5.64
N GLY A 84 -3.24 23.40 4.37
CA GLY A 84 -2.73 24.59 3.68
C GLY A 84 -3.77 25.71 3.56
N HIS A 85 -5.05 25.36 3.32
CA HIS A 85 -6.15 26.32 3.34
C HIS A 85 -6.35 26.92 4.73
N GLN A 86 -6.34 26.08 5.76
CA GLN A 86 -6.47 26.51 7.14
C GLN A 86 -5.30 27.39 7.58
N GLY A 87 -4.07 27.05 7.18
CA GLY A 87 -2.88 27.84 7.41
C GLY A 87 -2.94 29.21 6.74
N LEU A 88 -3.37 29.27 5.47
CA LEU A 88 -3.61 30.52 4.76
C LEU A 88 -4.63 31.40 5.50
N CYS A 89 -5.77 30.82 5.88
CA CYS A 89 -6.81 31.55 6.58
C CYS A 89 -6.32 32.07 7.94
N LEU A 90 -5.66 31.22 8.73
CA LEU A 90 -5.13 31.58 10.05
C LEU A 90 -4.05 32.66 9.98
N ALA A 91 -3.17 32.61 8.98
CA ALA A 91 -2.14 33.63 8.74
C ALA A 91 -2.73 35.03 8.51
N HIS A 92 -3.96 35.09 8.00
CA HIS A 92 -4.67 36.33 7.72
C HIS A 92 -5.76 36.67 8.76
N GLY A 93 -5.71 36.04 9.94
CA GLY A 93 -6.55 36.41 11.10
C GLY A 93 -7.88 35.67 11.21
N ALA A 94 -8.10 34.62 10.41
CA ALA A 94 -9.28 33.76 10.56
C ALA A 94 -9.17 32.86 11.80
N THR A 95 -10.34 32.45 12.31
CA THR A 95 -10.40 31.42 13.37
C THR A 95 -10.59 30.05 12.75
N VAL A 96 -9.78 29.07 13.16
CA VAL A 96 -9.94 27.66 12.79
C VAL A 96 -10.38 26.86 14.02
N GLY A 97 -11.50 26.16 13.92
CA GLY A 97 -12.12 25.44 15.03
C GLY A 97 -12.52 24.02 14.66
N LEU A 98 -12.85 23.22 15.68
CA LEU A 98 -13.37 21.86 15.51
C LEU A 98 -14.77 21.90 14.87
N VAL A 99 -14.98 21.02 13.91
CA VAL A 99 -16.26 20.73 13.27
C VAL A 99 -16.54 19.24 13.35
N THR A 100 -17.75 18.82 12.98
CA THR A 100 -18.07 17.40 12.84
C THR A 100 -17.07 16.73 11.88
N PRO A 101 -16.30 15.71 12.33
CA PRO A 101 -15.28 15.08 11.49
C PRO A 101 -15.88 14.50 10.21
N ARG A 102 -15.21 14.76 9.08
CA ARG A 102 -15.54 14.21 7.77
C ARG A 102 -14.27 13.58 7.21
N HIS A 103 -14.14 12.26 7.21
CA HIS A 103 -12.98 11.54 6.66
C HIS A 103 -13.47 10.61 5.55
N GLY A 104 -13.05 10.88 4.31
CA GLY A 104 -13.51 10.13 3.12
C GLY A 104 -14.97 10.38 2.76
N VAL A 105 -15.55 11.52 3.16
CA VAL A 105 -16.98 11.82 2.93
C VAL A 105 -17.16 12.62 1.65
N VAL A 106 -17.97 12.09 0.72
CA VAL A 106 -18.42 12.84 -0.46
C VAL A 106 -19.53 13.81 -0.05
N ASP A 107 -19.35 15.08 -0.39
CA ASP A 107 -20.32 16.16 -0.19
C ASP A 107 -20.45 17.00 -1.45
N HIS A 108 -21.45 17.88 -1.51
CA HIS A 108 -21.64 18.83 -2.60
C HIS A 108 -21.29 20.24 -2.13
N VAL A 109 -20.47 20.95 -2.88
CA VAL A 109 -20.03 22.31 -2.57
C VAL A 109 -20.71 23.31 -3.50
N ARG A 110 -21.44 24.26 -2.93
CA ARG A 110 -21.94 25.42 -3.66
C ARG A 110 -20.84 26.46 -3.74
N HIS A 111 -20.62 27.03 -4.92
CA HIS A 111 -19.58 28.04 -5.13
C HIS A 111 -20.09 29.23 -5.95
N THR A 112 -19.34 30.33 -5.89
CA THR A 112 -19.64 31.57 -6.62
C THR A 112 -19.34 31.48 -8.12
N GLY A 113 -18.55 30.48 -8.55
CA GLY A 113 -18.12 30.31 -9.94
C GLY A 113 -16.96 31.25 -10.33
N ALA A 114 -16.40 31.97 -9.36
CA ALA A 114 -15.24 32.81 -9.54
C ALA A 114 -13.93 32.02 -9.40
N ASP A 115 -12.89 32.53 -10.06
CA ASP A 115 -11.50 32.08 -9.93
C ASP A 115 -11.34 30.56 -10.11
N LEU A 116 -10.94 29.85 -9.04
CA LEU A 116 -10.77 28.40 -9.03
C LEU A 116 -11.98 27.62 -9.56
N PHE A 117 -13.18 28.21 -9.46
CA PHE A 117 -14.44 27.59 -9.84
C PHE A 117 -14.97 28.03 -11.21
N ALA A 118 -14.18 28.77 -11.99
CA ALA A 118 -14.58 29.21 -13.32
C ALA A 118 -14.94 27.99 -14.21
N GLY A 119 -16.15 28.01 -14.77
CA GLY A 119 -16.64 26.95 -15.67
C GLY A 119 -17.03 25.64 -14.98
N LEU A 120 -16.90 25.52 -13.65
CA LEU A 120 -17.23 24.29 -12.91
C LEU A 120 -18.73 24.23 -12.55
N PRO A 121 -19.33 23.02 -12.49
CA PRO A 121 -20.72 22.86 -12.09
C PRO A 121 -20.92 23.16 -10.60
N SER A 122 -22.01 23.85 -10.27
CA SER A 122 -22.42 24.16 -8.89
C SER A 122 -23.82 23.61 -8.63
N PRO A 123 -24.02 22.74 -7.62
CA PRO A 123 -23.02 22.24 -6.66
C PRO A 123 -22.00 21.25 -7.26
N LEU A 124 -20.76 21.30 -6.77
CA LEU A 124 -19.65 20.42 -7.17
C LEU A 124 -19.49 19.26 -6.18
N PRO A 125 -19.51 17.99 -6.60
CA PRO A 125 -19.16 16.85 -5.74
C PRO A 125 -17.68 16.86 -5.36
N VAL A 126 -17.37 16.82 -4.05
CA VAL A 126 -16.00 16.84 -3.52
C VAL A 126 -15.84 15.88 -2.34
N VAL A 127 -14.60 15.49 -2.03
CA VAL A 127 -14.28 14.69 -0.84
C VAL A 127 -13.71 15.54 0.28
N ARG A 128 -14.20 15.31 1.49
CA ARG A 128 -13.81 15.97 2.74
C ARG A 128 -13.00 15.01 3.63
N TYR A 129 -11.86 15.50 4.13
CA TYR A 129 -10.97 14.82 5.08
C TYR A 129 -10.55 15.74 6.23
N HIS A 130 -11.51 16.36 6.92
CA HIS A 130 -11.19 17.35 7.94
C HIS A 130 -12.07 17.24 9.20
N SER A 131 -11.45 17.46 10.35
CA SER A 131 -12.09 17.67 11.66
C SER A 131 -12.01 19.13 12.11
N LEU A 132 -11.25 19.96 11.40
CA LEU A 132 -11.11 21.39 11.60
C LEU A 132 -11.65 22.14 10.37
N ALA A 133 -12.18 23.34 10.58
CA ALA A 133 -12.53 24.26 9.51
C ALA A 133 -12.45 25.71 9.98
N VAL A 134 -12.42 26.64 9.04
CA VAL A 134 -12.51 28.07 9.33
C VAL A 134 -13.93 28.39 9.81
N THR A 135 -14.05 28.96 11.02
CA THR A 135 -15.33 29.28 11.67
C THR A 135 -15.64 30.77 11.69
N ASP A 136 -14.62 31.62 11.57
CA ASP A 136 -14.76 33.08 11.47
C ASP A 136 -13.77 33.61 10.43
N LEU A 137 -14.27 34.42 9.50
CA LEU A 137 -13.53 34.85 8.32
C LEU A 137 -13.34 36.38 8.34
N PRO A 138 -12.08 36.87 8.34
CA PRO A 138 -11.78 38.29 8.38
C PRO A 138 -12.01 38.95 7.02
N ALA A 139 -12.08 40.28 6.99
CA ALA A 139 -12.46 41.04 5.79
C ALA A 139 -11.44 40.91 4.65
N GLU A 140 -10.18 40.59 4.94
CA GLU A 140 -9.09 40.38 4.00
C GLU A 140 -9.29 39.14 3.11
N LEU A 141 -10.12 38.19 3.57
CA LEU A 141 -10.46 36.97 2.86
C LEU A 141 -11.91 37.04 2.36
N GLU A 142 -12.12 36.57 1.15
CA GLU A 142 -13.45 36.49 0.53
C GLU A 142 -13.85 35.02 0.38
N PRO A 143 -15.02 34.62 0.91
CA PRO A 143 -15.47 33.25 0.79
C PRO A 143 -15.94 32.96 -0.65
N LEU A 144 -15.53 31.82 -1.19
CA LEU A 144 -15.86 31.40 -2.56
C LEU A 144 -16.80 30.20 -2.62
N ALA A 145 -16.81 29.35 -1.58
CA ALA A 145 -17.59 28.13 -1.60
C ALA A 145 -17.98 27.63 -0.20
N TRP A 146 -19.09 26.89 -0.12
CA TRP A 146 -19.68 26.34 1.11
C TRP A 146 -20.16 24.91 0.91
N ALA A 147 -20.02 24.08 1.93
CA ALA A 147 -20.59 22.74 1.96
C ALA A 147 -22.13 22.83 1.98
N SER A 148 -22.80 21.99 1.20
CA SER A 148 -24.27 21.98 1.14
C SER A 148 -24.89 21.31 2.35
N SER A 149 -24.16 20.41 3.02
CA SER A 149 -24.67 19.64 4.14
C SER A 149 -24.66 20.39 5.49
N ASP A 150 -23.70 21.28 5.69
CA ASP A 150 -23.45 21.93 6.99
C ASP A 150 -22.96 23.39 6.90
N ASP A 151 -23.02 24.01 5.72
CA ASP A 151 -22.60 25.41 5.46
C ASP A 151 -21.15 25.74 5.84
N VAL A 152 -20.31 24.74 6.11
CA VAL A 152 -18.88 24.93 6.38
C VAL A 152 -18.23 25.63 5.20
N LEU A 153 -17.36 26.61 5.48
CA LEU A 153 -16.58 27.32 4.47
C LEU A 153 -15.62 26.36 3.77
N MET A 154 -15.74 26.24 2.45
CA MET A 154 -15.00 25.27 1.65
C MET A 154 -13.96 25.87 0.72
N ALA A 155 -14.03 27.18 0.46
CA ALA A 155 -12.99 27.88 -0.29
C ALA A 155 -12.95 29.37 0.01
N VAL A 156 -11.76 29.96 -0.15
CA VAL A 156 -11.52 31.41 -0.03
C VAL A 156 -10.58 31.91 -1.12
N ARG A 157 -10.61 33.22 -1.34
CA ARG A 157 -9.50 33.97 -1.93
C ARG A 157 -9.05 35.10 -1.02
N HIS A 158 -7.78 35.46 -1.10
CA HIS A 158 -7.29 36.71 -0.54
C HIS A 158 -7.67 37.87 -1.47
N ARG A 159 -8.11 39.00 -0.91
CA ARG A 159 -8.60 40.13 -1.72
C ARG A 159 -7.51 40.87 -2.49
N SER A 160 -6.28 40.89 -1.98
CA SER A 160 -5.17 41.67 -2.54
C SER A 160 -3.93 40.87 -2.93
N ARG A 161 -3.90 39.56 -2.64
CA ARG A 161 -2.78 38.66 -2.94
C ARG A 161 -3.30 37.56 -3.87
N PRO A 162 -2.48 37.00 -4.78
CA PRO A 162 -2.88 35.87 -5.61
C PRO A 162 -2.89 34.58 -4.77
N ALA A 163 -3.75 34.51 -3.77
CA ALA A 163 -3.81 33.40 -2.83
C ALA A 163 -5.23 32.87 -2.73
N TRP A 164 -5.37 31.56 -2.88
CA TRP A 164 -6.62 30.83 -2.77
C TRP A 164 -6.44 29.65 -1.83
N GLY A 165 -7.54 29.17 -1.26
CA GLY A 165 -7.52 27.91 -0.55
C GLY A 165 -8.82 27.16 -0.67
N VAL A 166 -8.73 25.83 -0.62
CA VAL A 166 -9.86 24.90 -0.62
C VAL A 166 -9.77 23.96 0.59
N GLN A 167 -10.88 23.74 1.30
CA GLN A 167 -10.94 22.86 2.47
C GLN A 167 -11.14 21.39 2.11
N PHE A 168 -11.60 21.10 0.88
CA PHE A 168 -11.74 19.76 0.33
C PHE A 168 -10.49 19.34 -0.45
N HIS A 169 -10.44 18.07 -0.86
CA HIS A 169 -9.31 17.46 -1.53
C HIS A 169 -9.57 17.32 -3.04
N PRO A 170 -9.10 18.25 -3.89
CA PRO A 170 -9.27 18.17 -5.34
C PRO A 170 -8.62 16.92 -5.96
N GLU A 171 -7.61 16.35 -5.30
CA GLU A 171 -6.85 15.18 -5.74
C GLU A 171 -7.51 13.83 -5.42
N SER A 172 -8.53 13.83 -4.58
CA SER A 172 -9.27 12.62 -4.20
C SER A 172 -10.05 12.05 -5.38
N ILE A 173 -10.07 10.72 -5.51
CA ILE A 173 -10.61 10.02 -6.69
C ILE A 173 -12.11 10.26 -6.92
N CYS A 174 -12.85 10.61 -5.86
CA CYS A 174 -14.28 10.92 -5.94
C CYS A 174 -14.59 12.42 -5.99
N THR A 175 -13.59 13.31 -5.98
CA THR A 175 -13.81 14.73 -6.23
C THR A 175 -13.98 14.95 -7.74
N ALA A 176 -15.11 15.53 -8.14
CA ALA A 176 -15.36 15.91 -9.51
C ALA A 176 -14.54 17.16 -9.88
N SER A 177 -14.07 17.23 -11.13
CA SER A 177 -13.37 18.40 -11.70
C SER A 177 -12.14 18.87 -10.89
N GLY A 178 -11.46 17.97 -10.19
CA GLY A 178 -10.21 18.26 -9.50
C GLY A 178 -9.13 18.81 -10.45
N HIS A 179 -8.94 18.14 -11.60
CA HIS A 179 -8.03 18.62 -12.65
C HIS A 179 -8.41 19.99 -13.20
N ASP A 180 -9.70 20.25 -13.44
CA ASP A 180 -10.18 21.52 -13.96
C ASP A 180 -9.94 22.66 -12.95
N LEU A 181 -10.16 22.40 -11.65
CA LEU A 181 -9.87 23.36 -10.59
C LEU A 181 -8.38 23.70 -10.52
N LEU A 182 -7.51 22.69 -10.63
CA LEU A 182 -6.05 22.90 -10.67
C LEU A 182 -5.60 23.59 -11.97
N ALA A 183 -6.30 23.36 -13.09
CA ALA A 183 -6.07 24.08 -14.33
C ALA A 183 -6.45 25.56 -14.21
N ASN A 184 -7.58 25.86 -13.56
CA ASN A 184 -7.97 27.23 -13.23
C ASN A 184 -6.91 27.91 -12.35
N PHE A 185 -6.35 27.22 -11.36
CA PHE A 185 -5.24 27.76 -10.57
C PHE A 185 -4.00 28.08 -11.42
N ARG A 186 -3.59 27.16 -12.31
CA ARG A 186 -2.48 27.39 -13.26
C ARG A 186 -2.71 28.64 -14.12
N ASP A 187 -3.92 28.79 -14.63
CA ASP A 187 -4.26 29.90 -15.51
C ASP A 187 -4.32 31.24 -14.75
N LEU A 188 -4.84 31.23 -13.52
CA LEU A 188 -4.79 32.38 -12.60
C LEU A 188 -3.37 32.77 -12.20
N ALA A 189 -2.45 31.80 -12.14
CA ALA A 189 -1.02 32.06 -11.91
C ALA A 189 -0.33 32.72 -13.11
N GLY A 190 -1.03 32.91 -14.25
CA GLY A 190 -0.49 33.56 -15.44
C GLY A 190 0.54 32.72 -16.20
N ALA A 191 0.58 31.41 -15.95
CA ALA A 191 1.55 30.49 -16.52
C ALA A 191 0.94 29.61 -17.62
N SER A 192 1.64 29.45 -18.75
CA SER A 192 1.29 28.47 -19.77
C SER A 192 1.68 27.05 -19.33
N ALA A 193 0.99 26.03 -19.85
CA ALA A 193 1.43 24.64 -19.74
C ALA A 193 2.83 24.52 -20.37
N GLY A 194 3.77 23.89 -19.64
CA GLY A 194 5.08 23.57 -20.20
C GLY A 194 4.95 22.38 -21.16
N ALA A 195 5.88 22.25 -22.10
CA ALA A 195 6.06 20.97 -22.78
C ALA A 195 6.57 19.95 -21.74
N ALA A 196 5.94 18.79 -21.67
CA ALA A 196 6.43 17.69 -20.84
C ALA A 196 7.76 17.20 -21.39
N ASP A 197 8.78 17.13 -20.52
CA ASP A 197 10.00 16.39 -20.84
C ASP A 197 9.65 14.90 -20.76
N PRO A 198 9.82 14.11 -21.83
CA PRO A 198 9.65 12.67 -21.76
C PRO A 198 10.71 12.10 -20.80
N LEU A 199 10.26 11.29 -19.84
CA LEU A 199 11.17 10.51 -19.00
C LEU A 199 12.03 9.63 -19.91
N PRO A 200 13.37 9.62 -19.72
CA PRO A 200 14.23 8.73 -20.49
C PRO A 200 13.89 7.28 -20.16
N PRO A 201 13.76 6.39 -21.15
CA PRO A 201 13.58 4.97 -20.87
C PRO A 201 14.85 4.44 -20.17
N VAL A 202 14.68 3.89 -18.98
CA VAL A 202 15.75 3.13 -18.31
C VAL A 202 15.91 1.82 -19.09
N ALA A 203 16.99 1.71 -19.86
CA ALA A 203 17.33 0.47 -20.54
C ALA A 203 17.72 -0.58 -19.50
N ALA A 204 16.91 -1.62 -19.34
CA ALA A 204 17.27 -2.76 -18.51
C ALA A 204 18.50 -3.47 -19.11
N PRO A 205 19.54 -3.79 -18.32
CA PRO A 205 20.65 -4.60 -18.80
C PRO A 205 20.16 -5.99 -19.23
N ALA A 206 20.86 -6.60 -20.19
CA ALA A 206 20.51 -7.90 -20.75
C ALA A 206 20.50 -9.00 -19.66
N PRO A 207 19.56 -9.97 -19.72
CA PRO A 207 19.49 -11.04 -18.74
C PRO A 207 20.75 -11.91 -18.79
N ALA A 208 21.25 -12.29 -17.61
CA ALA A 208 22.48 -13.09 -17.47
C ALA A 208 22.21 -14.60 -17.45
N ARG A 209 20.96 -15.01 -17.21
CA ARG A 209 20.56 -16.42 -17.06
C ARG A 209 19.22 -16.68 -17.75
N ALA A 210 18.96 -17.95 -18.09
CA ALA A 210 17.67 -18.39 -18.62
C ALA A 210 17.06 -19.43 -17.67
N VAL A 211 15.73 -19.35 -17.48
CA VAL A 211 15.01 -20.38 -16.75
C VAL A 211 14.76 -21.56 -17.69
N THR A 212 15.24 -22.74 -17.32
CA THR A 212 14.88 -23.98 -18.02
C THR A 212 13.52 -24.45 -17.51
N VAL A 213 12.60 -24.71 -18.42
CA VAL A 213 11.23 -25.13 -18.11
C VAL A 213 10.96 -26.50 -18.73
N ARG A 214 10.36 -27.42 -17.96
CA ARG A 214 9.81 -28.68 -18.45
C ARG A 214 8.36 -28.82 -18.01
N ARG A 215 7.45 -29.03 -18.95
CA ARG A 215 6.04 -29.36 -18.67
C ARG A 215 5.89 -30.87 -18.57
N VAL A 216 5.27 -31.34 -17.50
CA VAL A 216 4.95 -32.75 -17.25
C VAL A 216 3.42 -32.88 -17.23
N ASP A 217 2.88 -33.72 -18.11
CA ASP A 217 1.43 -33.86 -18.35
C ASP A 217 0.76 -34.80 -17.34
N VAL A 218 0.95 -34.48 -16.05
CA VAL A 218 0.33 -35.15 -14.92
C VAL A 218 -0.23 -34.14 -13.91
N HIS A 219 -1.20 -34.54 -13.10
CA HIS A 219 -1.78 -33.69 -12.06
C HIS A 219 -1.96 -34.44 -10.74
N PRO A 220 -0.85 -34.86 -10.08
CA PRO A 220 -0.94 -35.45 -8.75
C PRO A 220 -1.41 -34.41 -7.72
N SER A 221 -1.87 -34.89 -6.56
CA SER A 221 -2.24 -34.00 -5.45
C SER A 221 -1.05 -33.12 -5.01
N PRO A 222 -1.16 -31.77 -5.07
CA PRO A 222 -0.11 -30.87 -4.63
C PRO A 222 0.29 -31.11 -3.17
N GLU A 223 -0.67 -31.40 -2.29
CA GLU A 223 -0.41 -31.71 -0.87
C GLU A 223 0.50 -32.91 -0.71
N ARG A 224 0.20 -33.99 -1.44
CA ARG A 224 0.99 -35.23 -1.37
C ARG A 224 2.38 -35.04 -1.97
N VAL A 225 2.50 -34.29 -3.07
CA VAL A 225 3.80 -33.96 -3.67
C VAL A 225 4.64 -33.10 -2.74
N PHE A 226 4.06 -32.06 -2.13
CA PHE A 226 4.75 -31.21 -1.17
C PHE A 226 5.26 -32.04 0.02
N SER A 227 4.41 -32.89 0.60
CA SER A 227 4.79 -33.75 1.72
C SER A 227 5.94 -34.70 1.34
N ALA A 228 5.90 -35.29 0.15
CA ALA A 228 6.90 -36.26 -0.30
C ALA A 228 8.25 -35.62 -0.69
N LEU A 229 8.25 -34.47 -1.37
CA LEU A 229 9.47 -33.81 -1.84
C LEU A 229 10.06 -32.83 -0.82
N TYR A 230 9.20 -32.10 -0.10
CA TYR A 230 9.60 -30.95 0.72
C TYR A 230 9.22 -31.10 2.20
N GLY A 231 8.49 -32.16 2.57
CA GLY A 231 7.98 -32.33 3.93
C GLY A 231 9.06 -32.38 5.02
N THR A 232 10.27 -32.86 4.67
CA THR A 232 11.44 -32.91 5.56
C THR A 232 12.41 -31.75 5.40
N SER A 233 12.18 -30.89 4.40
CA SER A 233 13.02 -29.74 4.14
C SER A 233 12.78 -28.65 5.18
N LYS A 234 13.87 -28.10 5.72
CA LYS A 234 13.85 -27.05 6.74
C LYS A 234 13.49 -25.69 6.18
N ASP A 235 13.85 -25.46 4.92
CA ASP A 235 13.74 -24.18 4.23
C ASP A 235 12.94 -24.38 2.96
N ALA A 236 11.62 -24.37 3.08
CA ALA A 236 10.69 -24.74 2.03
C ALA A 236 9.50 -23.79 1.97
N PHE A 237 8.88 -23.69 0.79
CA PHE A 237 7.71 -22.87 0.61
C PHE A 237 6.66 -23.57 -0.25
N TRP A 238 5.40 -23.26 0.06
CA TRP A 238 4.27 -23.51 -0.80
C TRP A 238 3.43 -22.24 -0.84
N LEU A 239 3.40 -21.60 -2.01
CA LEU A 239 2.49 -20.51 -2.34
C LEU A 239 1.28 -21.12 -3.05
N ASP A 240 0.10 -20.89 -2.51
CA ASP A 240 -1.11 -21.55 -2.98
C ASP A 240 -2.26 -20.56 -3.14
N SER A 241 -3.22 -20.90 -3.99
CA SER A 241 -4.57 -20.39 -3.86
C SER A 241 -5.49 -21.57 -3.64
N SER A 242 -6.16 -21.60 -2.49
CA SER A 242 -7.14 -22.63 -2.18
C SER A 242 -8.54 -22.29 -2.70
N LEU A 243 -8.66 -21.27 -3.57
CA LEU A 243 -9.85 -20.99 -4.36
C LEU A 243 -9.90 -21.83 -5.65
N GLU A 244 -11.07 -21.89 -6.26
CA GLU A 244 -11.27 -22.45 -7.61
C GLU A 244 -11.22 -21.36 -8.69
N GLY A 245 -11.07 -21.76 -9.95
CA GLY A 245 -11.09 -20.87 -11.11
C GLY A 245 -9.78 -20.12 -11.36
N GLU A 246 -9.83 -18.99 -12.06
CA GLU A 246 -8.61 -18.27 -12.49
C GLU A 246 -7.75 -17.79 -11.32
N ARG A 247 -8.37 -17.28 -10.24
CA ARG A 247 -7.64 -16.87 -9.03
C ARG A 247 -6.98 -18.05 -8.30
N GLY A 248 -7.49 -19.26 -8.55
CA GLY A 248 -7.00 -20.55 -8.03
C GLY A 248 -6.14 -21.36 -8.96
N ARG A 249 -5.66 -20.78 -10.08
CA ARG A 249 -5.08 -21.58 -11.16
C ARG A 249 -3.74 -22.22 -10.81
N PHE A 250 -2.92 -21.57 -9.97
CA PHE A 250 -1.55 -22.01 -9.74
C PHE A 250 -1.19 -22.23 -8.28
N SER A 251 -0.50 -23.34 -8.00
CA SER A 251 0.31 -23.53 -6.79
C SER A 251 1.79 -23.52 -7.17
N VAL A 252 2.64 -22.89 -6.36
CA VAL A 252 4.10 -22.88 -6.53
C VAL A 252 4.74 -23.46 -5.28
N MET A 253 5.65 -24.41 -5.44
CA MET A 253 6.39 -24.99 -4.32
C MET A 253 7.85 -25.25 -4.65
N GLY A 254 8.69 -25.17 -3.62
CA GLY A 254 10.13 -25.38 -3.74
C GLY A 254 10.80 -25.31 -2.38
N ASP A 255 12.12 -25.45 -2.38
CA ASP A 255 12.93 -25.41 -1.17
C ASP A 255 14.34 -24.86 -1.44
N ALA A 256 15.15 -24.77 -0.39
CA ALA A 256 16.53 -24.32 -0.47
C ALA A 256 17.52 -25.45 -0.86
N GLY A 257 17.06 -26.53 -1.49
CA GLY A 257 17.88 -27.72 -1.77
C GLY A 257 18.65 -27.69 -3.09
N GLY A 258 18.41 -26.69 -3.95
CA GLY A 258 19.07 -26.58 -5.25
C GLY A 258 20.51 -26.06 -5.18
N PRO A 259 21.30 -26.24 -6.25
CA PRO A 259 22.73 -25.93 -6.28
C PRO A 259 23.08 -24.45 -6.12
N LEU A 260 22.15 -23.54 -6.43
CA LEU A 260 22.27 -22.09 -6.26
C LEU A 260 21.38 -21.57 -5.13
N ALA A 261 20.63 -22.44 -4.47
CA ALA A 261 19.70 -22.05 -3.44
C ALA A 261 20.43 -21.55 -2.19
N ARG A 262 19.82 -20.57 -1.53
CA ARG A 262 20.35 -19.93 -0.32
C ARG A 262 19.21 -19.33 0.49
N VAL A 263 19.42 -19.17 1.79
CA VAL A 263 18.46 -18.54 2.70
C VAL A 263 19.06 -17.22 3.16
N ALA A 264 18.26 -16.15 3.06
CA ALA A 264 18.60 -14.83 3.55
C ALA A 264 17.68 -14.43 4.71
N THR A 265 18.25 -13.85 5.76
CA THR A 265 17.50 -13.26 6.89
C THR A 265 17.98 -11.86 7.20
N TYR A 266 17.13 -11.08 7.86
CA TYR A 266 17.43 -9.69 8.21
C TYR A 266 17.02 -9.35 9.64
N ASP A 267 17.85 -8.55 10.33
CA ASP A 267 17.55 -7.92 11.62
C ASP A 267 17.62 -6.39 11.45
N VAL A 268 16.47 -5.72 11.54
CA VAL A 268 16.33 -4.27 11.40
C VAL A 268 17.15 -3.53 12.47
N TRP A 269 17.26 -4.10 13.67
CA TRP A 269 17.97 -3.49 14.80
C TRP A 269 19.48 -3.60 14.67
N ALA A 270 19.96 -4.64 13.98
CA ALA A 270 21.37 -4.79 13.67
C ALA A 270 21.75 -4.11 12.34
N GLY A 271 20.79 -3.87 11.45
CA GLY A 271 21.03 -3.40 10.08
C GLY A 271 21.88 -4.38 9.28
N ARG A 272 21.55 -5.68 9.39
CA ARG A 272 22.37 -6.76 8.83
C ARG A 272 21.56 -7.82 8.13
N VAL A 273 21.98 -8.12 6.90
CA VAL A 273 21.52 -9.29 6.14
C VAL A 273 22.47 -10.46 6.38
N THR A 274 21.93 -11.64 6.67
CA THR A 274 22.70 -12.88 6.78
C THR A 274 22.28 -13.84 5.68
N VAL A 275 23.24 -14.36 4.91
CA VAL A 275 23.01 -15.28 3.78
C VAL A 275 23.91 -16.49 3.93
N GLY A 276 23.35 -17.61 4.39
CA GLY A 276 24.18 -18.75 4.82
C GLY A 276 25.15 -18.32 5.94
N ASP A 277 26.45 -18.45 5.71
CA ASP A 277 27.51 -18.04 6.64
C ASP A 277 28.01 -16.59 6.40
N GLU A 278 27.52 -15.91 5.36
CA GLU A 278 27.93 -14.55 5.00
C GLU A 278 27.04 -13.50 5.66
N VAL A 279 27.63 -12.36 6.04
CA VAL A 279 26.93 -11.23 6.68
C VAL A 279 27.25 -9.94 5.93
N PHE A 280 26.21 -9.19 5.63
CA PHE A 280 26.27 -7.90 4.93
C PHE A 280 25.68 -6.82 5.83
N ASP A 281 26.43 -5.75 6.06
CA ASP A 281 25.92 -4.56 6.76
C ASP A 281 25.16 -3.67 5.77
N GLY A 282 24.00 -3.15 6.17
CA GLY A 282 23.18 -2.22 5.39
C GLY A 282 21.70 -2.61 5.30
N PRO A 283 20.89 -1.77 4.61
CA PRO A 283 19.46 -2.01 4.41
C PRO A 283 19.19 -3.30 3.63
N PHE A 284 18.12 -4.00 3.98
CA PHE A 284 17.74 -5.24 3.32
C PHE A 284 17.33 -5.02 1.87
N LEU A 285 16.58 -3.95 1.59
CA LEU A 285 16.04 -3.70 0.25
C LEU A 285 17.13 -3.30 -0.75
N ASP A 286 18.15 -2.55 -0.31
CA ASP A 286 19.32 -2.22 -1.12
C ASP A 286 20.12 -3.49 -1.47
N TRP A 287 20.32 -4.37 -0.48
CA TRP A 287 20.96 -5.66 -0.70
C TRP A 287 20.15 -6.54 -1.68
N LEU A 288 18.83 -6.60 -1.50
CA LEU A 288 17.94 -7.38 -2.35
C LEU A 288 17.94 -6.87 -3.78
N GLU A 289 17.93 -5.55 -3.99
CA GLU A 289 18.03 -4.93 -5.31
C GLU A 289 19.35 -5.31 -5.99
N ALA A 290 20.48 -5.20 -5.28
CA ALA A 290 21.79 -5.58 -5.80
C ALA A 290 21.85 -7.07 -6.17
N ASP A 291 21.30 -7.94 -5.32
CA ASP A 291 21.25 -9.38 -5.57
C ASP A 291 20.38 -9.72 -6.79
N LEU A 292 19.17 -9.16 -6.87
CA LEU A 292 18.26 -9.34 -8.01
C LEU A 292 18.88 -8.82 -9.32
N ALA A 293 19.59 -7.70 -9.27
CA ALA A 293 20.30 -7.16 -10.43
C ALA A 293 21.38 -8.12 -10.95
N ALA A 294 22.08 -8.82 -10.06
CA ALA A 294 23.09 -9.83 -10.41
C ALA A 294 22.48 -11.15 -10.93
N HIS A 295 21.19 -11.40 -10.66
CA HIS A 295 20.51 -12.67 -10.95
C HIS A 295 19.38 -12.53 -11.98
N ARG A 296 19.39 -11.49 -12.82
CA ARG A 296 18.36 -11.27 -13.86
C ARG A 296 18.24 -12.47 -14.80
N VAL A 297 17.02 -12.99 -14.89
CA VAL A 297 16.64 -14.09 -15.77
C VAL A 297 15.83 -13.61 -16.96
N ALA A 298 15.99 -14.27 -18.11
CA ALA A 298 15.08 -14.13 -19.23
C ALA A 298 13.70 -14.73 -18.83
N PRO A 299 12.59 -14.01 -19.00
CA PRO A 299 11.27 -14.53 -18.65
C PRO A 299 10.95 -15.80 -19.44
N PRO A 300 10.55 -16.91 -18.79
CA PRO A 300 10.11 -18.09 -19.50
C PRO A 300 8.75 -17.86 -20.18
N ASP A 301 8.54 -18.57 -21.30
CA ASP A 301 7.26 -18.61 -22.01
C ASP A 301 6.33 -19.62 -21.31
N VAL A 302 5.62 -19.15 -20.29
CA VAL A 302 4.75 -19.95 -19.40
C VAL A 302 3.49 -19.15 -19.05
N PRO A 303 2.37 -19.79 -18.68
CA PRO A 303 1.09 -19.11 -18.44
C PRO A 303 1.01 -18.36 -17.10
N PHE A 304 2.14 -18.18 -16.41
CA PHE A 304 2.25 -17.53 -15.10
C PHE A 304 3.49 -16.64 -15.02
N GLU A 305 3.50 -15.73 -14.05
CA GLU A 305 4.57 -14.73 -13.92
C GLU A 305 5.81 -15.26 -13.17
N PHE A 306 5.63 -16.25 -12.28
CA PHE A 306 6.69 -16.80 -11.44
C PHE A 306 7.85 -17.37 -12.26
N ALA A 307 9.04 -16.80 -12.07
CA ALA A 307 10.24 -17.12 -12.85
C ALA A 307 11.45 -17.40 -11.93
N LEU A 308 11.21 -18.08 -10.80
CA LEU A 308 12.20 -18.34 -9.74
C LEU A 308 12.66 -17.05 -9.04
N GLY A 309 13.55 -17.17 -8.04
CA GLY A 309 14.06 -16.05 -7.26
C GLY A 309 13.69 -16.13 -5.78
N TRP A 310 13.66 -14.98 -5.10
CA TRP A 310 13.43 -14.90 -3.66
C TRP A 310 11.95 -15.09 -3.29
N VAL A 311 11.67 -16.02 -2.38
CA VAL A 311 10.35 -16.30 -1.83
C VAL A 311 10.41 -16.22 -0.31
N GLY A 312 9.56 -15.39 0.31
CA GLY A 312 9.61 -15.19 1.74
C GLY A 312 8.66 -14.13 2.28
N TYR A 313 9.02 -13.53 3.42
CA TYR A 313 8.24 -12.47 4.05
C TYR A 313 9.09 -11.23 4.40
N LEU A 314 8.41 -10.08 4.39
CA LEU A 314 8.90 -8.82 4.95
C LEU A 314 8.11 -8.54 6.23
N GLY A 315 8.80 -8.38 7.35
CA GLY A 315 8.25 -7.99 8.63
C GLY A 315 7.89 -6.51 8.66
N TYR A 316 6.95 -6.15 9.53
CA TYR A 316 6.38 -4.80 9.59
C TYR A 316 7.42 -3.71 9.94
N GLU A 317 8.46 -4.06 10.68
CA GLU A 317 9.48 -3.11 11.14
C GLU A 317 10.47 -2.70 10.04
N LEU A 318 10.46 -3.35 8.86
CA LEU A 318 11.22 -2.87 7.68
C LEU A 318 10.78 -1.47 7.23
N LYS A 319 9.62 -0.98 7.69
CA LYS A 319 9.23 0.42 7.53
C LYS A 319 10.30 1.41 8.03
N ALA A 320 11.22 0.97 8.90
CA ALA A 320 12.36 1.77 9.37
C ALA A 320 13.34 2.16 8.27
N GLU A 321 13.45 1.35 7.19
CA GLU A 321 14.25 1.72 6.02
C GLU A 321 13.63 2.89 5.24
N PHE A 322 12.34 3.17 5.45
CA PHE A 322 11.59 4.28 4.86
C PHE A 322 11.34 5.41 5.84
N GLY A 323 12.10 5.49 6.94
CA GLY A 323 11.99 6.55 7.95
C GLY A 323 10.87 6.36 8.98
N GLY A 324 10.18 5.22 8.98
CA GLY A 324 9.23 4.88 10.03
C GLY A 324 9.92 4.46 11.33
N ASP A 325 9.32 4.76 12.48
CA ASP A 325 9.91 4.32 13.75
C ASP A 325 9.77 2.80 13.93
N ALA A 326 10.91 2.14 14.23
CA ALA A 326 10.92 0.77 14.72
C ALA A 326 10.41 0.75 16.17
N ALA A 327 9.31 0.07 16.42
CA ALA A 327 8.58 0.09 17.69
C ALA A 327 8.57 -1.27 18.39
N HIS A 328 8.77 -2.37 17.66
CA HIS A 328 8.71 -3.72 18.21
C HIS A 328 9.91 -4.55 17.78
N ARG A 329 10.60 -5.18 18.73
CA ARG A 329 11.64 -6.17 18.40
C ARG A 329 11.04 -7.58 18.45
N SER A 330 11.01 -8.22 17.29
CA SER A 330 10.60 -9.62 17.13
C SER A 330 11.67 -10.57 17.71
N GLU A 331 11.24 -11.74 18.18
CA GLU A 331 12.16 -12.86 18.49
C GLU A 331 12.63 -13.59 17.22
N GLN A 332 11.95 -13.36 16.10
CA GLN A 332 12.23 -13.92 14.78
C GLN A 332 12.83 -12.85 13.86
N PRO A 333 13.52 -13.23 12.78
CA PRO A 333 14.04 -12.28 11.80
C PRO A 333 12.96 -11.33 11.27
N ASP A 334 13.33 -10.08 11.02
CA ASP A 334 12.44 -9.08 10.44
C ASP A 334 12.21 -9.34 8.94
N ALA A 335 13.07 -10.10 8.27
CA ALA A 335 12.78 -10.68 6.98
C ALA A 335 13.42 -12.07 6.87
N ALA A 336 12.80 -12.98 6.12
CA ALA A 336 13.38 -14.27 5.78
C ALA A 336 12.93 -14.73 4.40
N PHE A 337 13.88 -15.17 3.57
CA PHE A 337 13.66 -15.55 2.17
C PHE A 337 14.49 -16.77 1.77
N VAL A 338 13.88 -17.64 0.94
CA VAL A 338 14.57 -18.69 0.19
C VAL A 338 14.79 -18.19 -1.23
N PHE A 339 16.03 -18.22 -1.72
CA PHE A 339 16.30 -18.09 -3.15
C PHE A 339 16.00 -19.43 -3.81
N ALA A 340 14.81 -19.52 -4.41
CA ALA A 340 14.39 -20.69 -5.17
C ALA A 340 15.06 -20.67 -6.53
N ASP A 341 16.09 -21.48 -6.73
CA ASP A 341 16.73 -21.69 -8.03
C ASP A 341 16.06 -22.81 -8.85
N ARG A 342 15.13 -23.56 -8.22
CA ARG A 342 14.24 -24.53 -8.83
C ARG A 342 12.90 -24.58 -8.10
N ALA A 343 11.83 -24.88 -8.82
CA ALA A 343 10.48 -24.94 -8.27
C ALA A 343 9.54 -25.79 -9.15
N LEU A 344 8.46 -26.27 -8.54
CA LEU A 344 7.30 -26.85 -9.21
C LEU A 344 6.19 -25.82 -9.27
N VAL A 345 5.55 -25.67 -10.43
CA VAL A 345 4.33 -24.88 -10.60
C VAL A 345 3.22 -25.80 -11.11
N PHE A 346 2.19 -25.99 -10.30
CA PHE A 346 0.99 -26.74 -10.68
C PHE A 346 0.06 -25.82 -11.45
N ASP A 347 -0.42 -26.24 -12.62
CA ASP A 347 -1.53 -25.60 -13.33
C ASP A 347 -2.78 -26.46 -13.12
N HIS A 348 -3.68 -26.00 -12.25
CA HIS A 348 -4.91 -26.73 -11.92
C HIS A 348 -5.93 -26.71 -13.06
N LEU A 349 -5.83 -25.74 -13.98
CA LEU A 349 -6.72 -25.62 -15.12
C LEU A 349 -6.29 -26.55 -16.26
N GLU A 350 -5.01 -26.48 -16.63
CA GLU A 350 -4.44 -27.31 -17.71
C GLU A 350 -4.03 -28.72 -17.23
N ARG A 351 -4.20 -29.00 -15.94
CA ARG A 351 -3.89 -30.29 -15.29
C ARG A 351 -2.48 -30.79 -15.60
N CYS A 352 -1.49 -29.92 -15.42
CA CYS A 352 -0.07 -30.24 -15.64
C CYS A 352 0.82 -29.63 -14.55
N VAL A 353 2.07 -30.05 -14.50
CA VAL A 353 3.10 -29.49 -13.62
C VAL A 353 4.25 -28.95 -14.47
N TYR A 354 4.69 -27.73 -14.18
CA TYR A 354 5.90 -27.14 -14.75
C TYR A 354 7.05 -27.26 -13.75
N LEU A 355 8.17 -27.82 -14.21
CA LEU A 355 9.44 -27.85 -13.50
C LEU A 355 10.30 -26.70 -14.00
N LEU A 356 10.70 -25.82 -13.09
CA LEU A 356 11.56 -24.67 -13.39
C LEU A 356 12.91 -24.87 -12.71
N THR A 357 14.01 -24.57 -13.41
CA THR A 357 15.35 -24.52 -12.80
C THR A 357 16.26 -23.50 -13.49
N LEU A 358 17.17 -22.87 -12.74
CA LEU A 358 18.27 -22.06 -13.26
C LEU A 358 19.45 -22.91 -13.77
N THR A 359 19.60 -24.13 -13.26
CA THR A 359 20.65 -25.08 -13.66
C THR A 359 20.20 -26.51 -13.39
N ASP A 360 20.45 -27.42 -14.32
CA ASP A 360 20.11 -28.85 -14.20
C ASP A 360 21.37 -29.73 -14.08
N SER A 361 22.39 -29.20 -13.40
CA SER A 361 23.70 -29.87 -13.26
C SER A 361 23.63 -31.20 -12.48
N ASP A 362 22.61 -31.37 -11.65
CA ASP A 362 22.35 -32.57 -10.83
C ASP A 362 21.29 -33.51 -11.45
N GLY A 363 20.75 -33.19 -12.62
CA GLY A 363 19.71 -33.98 -13.28
C GLY A 363 18.35 -33.96 -12.56
N TRP A 364 18.09 -32.90 -11.80
CA TRP A 364 16.85 -32.71 -11.05
C TRP A 364 15.59 -32.78 -11.92
N LEU A 365 15.61 -32.22 -13.14
CA LEU A 365 14.44 -32.24 -14.03
C LEU A 365 14.00 -33.67 -14.36
N GLY A 366 14.95 -34.53 -14.75
CA GLY A 366 14.65 -35.91 -15.15
C GLY A 366 14.18 -36.77 -13.97
N SER A 367 14.83 -36.64 -12.81
CA SER A 367 14.44 -37.42 -11.63
C SER A 367 13.08 -37.01 -11.07
N THR A 368 12.77 -35.70 -11.11
CA THR A 368 11.49 -35.16 -10.63
C THR A 368 10.33 -35.48 -11.58
N GLU A 369 10.57 -35.45 -12.90
CA GLU A 369 9.61 -35.90 -13.90
C GLU A 369 9.20 -37.37 -13.68
N VAL A 370 10.18 -38.27 -13.57
CA VAL A 370 9.93 -39.70 -13.28
C VAL A 370 9.18 -39.89 -11.96
N PHE A 371 9.53 -39.10 -10.94
CA PHE A 371 8.80 -39.12 -9.67
C PHE A 371 7.33 -38.73 -9.85
N LEU A 372 7.04 -37.63 -10.55
CA LEU A 372 5.68 -37.14 -10.77
C LEU A 372 4.82 -38.10 -11.60
N GLU A 373 5.39 -38.67 -12.66
CA GLU A 373 4.73 -39.69 -13.49
C GLU A 373 4.37 -40.94 -12.67
N GLY A 374 5.22 -41.34 -11.72
CA GLY A 374 5.00 -42.47 -10.83
C GLY A 374 4.05 -42.20 -9.66
N PHE A 375 3.71 -40.94 -9.37
CA PHE A 375 3.02 -40.55 -8.14
C PHE A 375 1.49 -40.75 -8.18
N GLY A 376 0.92 -40.86 -9.39
CA GLY A 376 -0.48 -41.14 -9.67
C GLY A 376 -1.48 -40.03 -9.28
N GLU A 377 -2.66 -40.04 -9.88
CA GLU A 377 -3.83 -39.29 -9.39
C GLU A 377 -4.33 -40.01 -8.13
N GLY A 378 -3.96 -39.54 -6.94
CA GLY A 378 -4.57 -40.05 -5.71
C GLY A 378 -5.52 -39.03 -5.11
N ASP A 379 -6.48 -39.55 -4.35
CA ASP A 379 -7.52 -38.75 -3.71
C ASP A 379 -6.94 -37.65 -2.81
N PRO A 380 -7.65 -36.51 -2.68
CA PRO A 380 -7.31 -35.49 -1.70
C PRO A 380 -7.22 -36.12 -0.32
N VAL A 381 -6.10 -35.87 0.39
CA VAL A 381 -5.97 -36.36 1.77
C VAL A 381 -6.86 -35.48 2.64
N THR A 382 -7.81 -36.08 3.36
CA THR A 382 -8.61 -35.35 4.35
C THR A 382 -7.67 -34.68 5.35
N ALA A 383 -7.80 -33.37 5.54
CA ALA A 383 -7.06 -32.65 6.58
C ALA A 383 -7.47 -33.24 7.94
N ALA A 384 -6.50 -33.71 8.72
CA ALA A 384 -6.79 -34.09 10.09
C ALA A 384 -7.11 -32.81 10.88
N ALA A 385 -7.98 -32.91 11.88
CA ALA A 385 -8.11 -31.81 12.85
C ALA A 385 -6.72 -31.57 13.45
N ALA A 386 -6.21 -30.34 13.37
CA ALA A 386 -4.92 -30.00 13.96
C ALA A 386 -4.98 -30.36 15.44
N GLY A 387 -4.31 -31.45 15.83
CA GLY A 387 -4.29 -31.97 17.19
C GLY A 387 -3.49 -31.05 18.09
N GLY A 388 -4.07 -29.92 18.50
CA GLY A 388 -3.46 -29.03 19.47
C GLY A 388 -3.57 -29.62 20.87
N GLY A 389 -2.42 -29.91 21.51
CA GLY A 389 -2.40 -30.26 22.93
C GLY A 389 -3.00 -29.17 23.82
N ALA A 390 -3.26 -29.46 25.09
CA ALA A 390 -3.65 -28.44 26.06
C ALA A 390 -2.57 -27.36 26.12
N GLY A 391 -2.92 -26.11 25.79
CA GLY A 391 -1.98 -24.99 25.79
C GLY A 391 -2.60 -23.71 26.31
N CYS A 392 -1.75 -22.74 26.65
CA CYS A 392 -2.18 -21.46 27.20
C CYS A 392 -2.28 -20.42 26.09
N VAL A 393 -3.47 -19.86 25.90
CA VAL A 393 -3.71 -18.69 25.03
C VAL A 393 -3.51 -17.42 25.85
N ARG A 394 -2.72 -16.49 25.33
CA ARG A 394 -2.47 -15.18 25.92
C ARG A 394 -2.72 -14.09 24.89
N LEU A 395 -3.48 -13.07 25.28
CA LEU A 395 -3.61 -11.83 24.52
C LEU A 395 -2.52 -10.83 24.96
N ARG A 396 -1.96 -10.07 24.01
CA ARG A 396 -1.03 -8.97 24.33
C ARG A 396 -1.73 -7.91 25.19
N HIS A 397 -2.94 -7.52 24.77
CA HIS A 397 -3.82 -6.65 25.54
C HIS A 397 -5.09 -7.41 25.90
N ASP A 398 -5.48 -7.38 27.18
CA ASP A 398 -6.81 -7.83 27.57
C ASP A 398 -7.89 -6.88 27.01
N ARG A 399 -9.16 -7.28 27.16
CA ARG A 399 -10.28 -6.49 26.64
C ARG A 399 -10.34 -5.07 27.21
N ALA A 400 -10.08 -4.90 28.51
CA ALA A 400 -10.21 -3.61 29.16
C ALA A 400 -9.11 -2.64 28.70
N HIS A 401 -7.89 -3.12 28.58
CA HIS A 401 -6.78 -2.36 28.03
C HIS A 401 -7.01 -2.04 26.55
N TYR A 402 -7.41 -3.03 25.74
CA TYR A 402 -7.61 -2.83 24.30
C TYR A 402 -8.67 -1.76 24.00
N LEU A 403 -9.76 -1.71 24.78
CA LEU A 403 -10.77 -0.66 24.65
C LEU A 403 -10.22 0.74 24.95
N LYS A 404 -9.31 0.89 25.92
CA LYS A 404 -8.65 2.19 26.18
C LYS A 404 -7.77 2.64 25.01
N LEU A 405 -7.13 1.70 24.32
CA LEU A 405 -6.37 2.01 23.11
C LEU A 405 -7.29 2.45 21.97
N VAL A 406 -8.47 1.84 21.86
CA VAL A 406 -9.51 2.30 20.92
C VAL A 406 -9.96 3.72 21.25
N ASP A 407 -10.20 4.04 22.53
CA ASP A 407 -10.57 5.39 22.98
C ASP A 407 -9.48 6.41 22.60
N ALA A 408 -8.20 6.08 22.86
CA ALA A 408 -7.07 6.92 22.47
C ALA A 408 -6.98 7.14 20.94
N CYS A 409 -7.26 6.12 20.12
CA CYS A 409 -7.32 6.27 18.67
C CYS A 409 -8.47 7.22 18.26
N GLN A 410 -9.64 7.09 18.88
CA GLN A 410 -10.79 7.97 18.60
C GLN A 410 -10.52 9.42 19.00
N GLU A 411 -9.84 9.64 20.12
CA GLU A 411 -9.38 10.96 20.55
C GLU A 411 -8.41 11.58 19.53
N ALA A 412 -7.43 10.81 19.04
CA ALA A 412 -6.48 11.25 18.02
C ALA A 412 -7.18 11.61 16.69
N ILE A 413 -8.12 10.77 16.24
CA ILE A 413 -8.93 11.01 15.03
C ILE A 413 -9.75 12.29 15.18
N THR A 414 -10.44 12.45 16.31
CA THR A 414 -11.25 13.65 16.61
C THR A 414 -10.38 14.90 16.68
N ALA A 415 -9.16 14.77 17.21
CA ALA A 415 -8.21 15.85 17.33
C ALA A 415 -7.57 16.27 15.99
N GLY A 416 -7.79 15.52 14.91
CA GLY A 416 -7.22 15.75 13.59
C GLY A 416 -5.79 15.23 13.42
N GLU A 417 -5.30 14.37 14.32
CA GLU A 417 -3.93 13.82 14.24
C GLU A 417 -3.82 12.71 13.17
N THR A 418 -4.93 12.05 12.84
CA THR A 418 -5.00 11.01 11.81
C THR A 418 -6.44 10.81 11.31
N TYR A 419 -6.62 10.26 10.11
CA TYR A 419 -7.94 9.99 9.52
C TYR A 419 -8.50 8.62 9.94
N GLU A 420 -7.63 7.59 9.98
CA GLU A 420 -7.97 6.20 10.29
C GLU A 420 -6.77 5.53 11.00
N VAL A 421 -7.05 4.58 11.89
CA VAL A 421 -6.03 3.76 12.55
C VAL A 421 -6.42 2.29 12.50
N CYS A 422 -5.52 1.44 11.97
CA CYS A 422 -5.64 -0.01 12.08
C CYS A 422 -4.95 -0.49 13.35
N LEU A 423 -5.69 -0.51 14.47
CA LEU A 423 -5.21 -1.05 15.73
C LEU A 423 -5.29 -2.59 15.72
N THR A 424 -4.19 -3.27 16.07
CA THR A 424 -4.11 -4.73 16.12
C THR A 424 -3.82 -5.24 17.53
N ASN A 425 -4.21 -6.49 17.81
CA ASN A 425 -3.84 -7.21 19.03
C ASN A 425 -3.17 -8.54 18.64
N ALA A 426 -2.25 -9.02 19.47
CA ALA A 426 -1.58 -10.30 19.25
C ALA A 426 -2.18 -11.37 20.16
N VAL A 427 -2.44 -12.54 19.58
CA VAL A 427 -2.79 -13.77 20.31
C VAL A 427 -1.60 -14.71 20.24
N THR A 428 -1.10 -15.14 21.38
CA THR A 428 -0.02 -16.11 21.48
C THR A 428 -0.53 -17.38 22.12
N TRP A 429 -0.25 -18.52 21.51
CA TRP A 429 -0.49 -19.83 22.11
C TRP A 429 0.84 -20.55 22.28
N ARG A 430 1.00 -21.26 23.41
CA ARG A 430 2.18 -22.08 23.69
C ARG A 430 1.78 -23.54 23.79
N GLY A 431 2.33 -24.36 22.91
CA GLY A 431 2.17 -25.81 22.86
C GLY A 431 2.87 -26.37 21.62
N GLU A 432 2.66 -27.66 21.36
CA GLU A 432 3.22 -28.35 20.20
C GLU A 432 2.18 -28.40 19.07
N VAL A 433 2.62 -28.03 17.87
CA VAL A 433 1.80 -28.09 16.66
C VAL A 433 2.70 -28.46 15.49
N ASP A 434 2.27 -29.41 14.67
CA ASP A 434 2.92 -29.68 13.39
C ASP A 434 2.51 -28.59 12.38
N PRO A 435 3.47 -27.80 11.84
CA PRO A 435 3.12 -26.70 10.94
C PRO A 435 2.45 -27.15 9.64
N TRP A 436 2.73 -28.37 9.18
CA TRP A 436 2.12 -28.90 7.96
C TRP A 436 0.65 -29.23 8.15
N GLU A 437 0.31 -29.96 9.21
CA GLU A 437 -1.08 -30.27 9.54
C GLU A 437 -1.88 -29.02 9.94
N ALA A 438 -1.24 -28.07 10.63
CA ALA A 438 -1.86 -26.77 10.91
C ALA A 438 -2.16 -25.97 9.64
N TYR A 439 -1.27 -25.99 8.65
CA TYR A 439 -1.50 -25.32 7.37
C TYR A 439 -2.64 -25.96 6.59
N ARG A 440 -2.67 -27.31 6.51
CA ARG A 440 -3.77 -28.05 5.85
C ARG A 440 -5.11 -27.75 6.49
N PHE A 441 -5.16 -27.69 7.82
CA PHE A 441 -6.36 -27.29 8.56
C PHE A 441 -6.77 -25.85 8.21
N LEU A 442 -5.84 -24.89 8.28
CA LEU A 442 -6.10 -23.47 7.97
C LEU A 442 -6.61 -23.29 6.53
N ARG A 443 -5.98 -23.97 5.57
CA ARG A 443 -6.32 -23.97 4.15
C ARG A 443 -7.75 -24.48 3.89
N ALA A 444 -8.17 -25.51 4.61
CA ALA A 444 -9.51 -26.07 4.50
C ALA A 444 -10.58 -25.18 5.16
N GLU A 445 -10.29 -24.64 6.34
CA GLU A 445 -11.24 -23.83 7.12
C GLU A 445 -11.39 -22.41 6.59
N SER A 446 -10.33 -21.81 6.04
CA SER A 446 -10.33 -20.44 5.53
C SER A 446 -9.71 -20.36 4.13
N PRO A 447 -10.44 -20.82 3.09
CA PRO A 447 -9.92 -20.77 1.73
C PRO A 447 -9.64 -19.34 1.26
N ALA A 448 -8.48 -19.11 0.66
CA ALA A 448 -8.00 -17.78 0.30
C ALA A 448 -7.22 -17.78 -1.03
N PRO A 449 -7.24 -16.65 -1.78
CA PRO A 449 -6.49 -16.48 -3.02
C PRO A 449 -4.98 -16.41 -2.83
N PHE A 450 -4.50 -16.07 -1.62
CA PHE A 450 -3.07 -15.92 -1.31
C PHE A 450 -2.72 -16.70 -0.05
N GLY A 451 -2.66 -18.03 -0.19
CA GLY A 451 -2.17 -18.94 0.81
C GLY A 451 -0.64 -19.07 0.78
N ALA A 452 -0.02 -19.21 1.95
CA ALA A 452 1.41 -19.50 2.03
C ALA A 452 1.73 -20.39 3.24
N LEU A 453 2.52 -21.43 2.99
CA LEU A 453 3.32 -22.11 4.00
C LEU A 453 4.78 -21.79 3.71
N LEU A 454 5.45 -21.08 4.60
CA LEU A 454 6.88 -20.77 4.52
C LEU A 454 7.60 -21.41 5.70
N ARG A 455 8.74 -22.04 5.45
CA ARG A 455 9.61 -22.65 6.47
C ARG A 455 11.00 -22.07 6.34
N PHE A 456 11.59 -21.68 7.47
CA PHE A 456 12.94 -21.16 7.61
C PHE A 456 13.57 -21.74 8.88
N GLY A 457 14.24 -22.89 8.75
CA GLY A 457 14.74 -23.65 9.90
C GLY A 457 13.62 -24.02 10.88
N GLU A 458 13.64 -23.39 12.07
CA GLU A 458 12.66 -23.62 13.15
C GLU A 458 11.44 -22.69 13.05
N LEU A 459 11.47 -21.68 12.18
CA LEU A 459 10.37 -20.76 11.96
C LEU A 459 9.46 -21.31 10.84
N SER A 460 8.14 -21.29 11.08
CA SER A 460 7.14 -21.52 10.03
C SER A 460 6.12 -20.39 10.02
N VAL A 461 5.82 -19.86 8.84
CA VAL A 461 4.77 -18.86 8.61
C VAL A 461 3.63 -19.52 7.85
N LEU A 462 2.43 -19.46 8.41
CA LEU A 462 1.21 -20.02 7.84
C LEU A 462 0.23 -18.87 7.57
N SER A 463 -0.20 -18.72 6.33
CA SER A 463 -1.06 -17.60 5.90
C SER A 463 -2.16 -18.07 4.96
N THR A 464 -3.34 -17.48 5.12
CA THR A 464 -4.47 -17.54 4.18
C THR A 464 -5.00 -16.12 3.97
N SER A 465 -4.26 -15.31 3.20
CA SER A 465 -4.61 -13.90 2.99
C SER A 465 -5.68 -13.73 1.90
N PRO A 466 -6.76 -12.97 2.17
CA PRO A 466 -7.75 -12.61 1.16
C PRO A 466 -7.29 -11.48 0.22
N GLU A 467 -6.20 -10.78 0.57
CA GLU A 467 -5.86 -9.48 0.02
C GLU A 467 -4.49 -9.47 -0.65
N ARG A 468 -4.41 -8.85 -1.84
CA ARG A 468 -3.17 -8.58 -2.55
C ARG A 468 -2.62 -7.25 -2.08
N PHE A 469 -1.46 -7.28 -1.41
CA PHE A 469 -0.75 -6.07 -1.03
C PHE A 469 -0.21 -5.34 -2.28
N LEU A 470 0.61 -6.04 -3.08
CA LEU A 470 1.24 -5.50 -4.28
C LEU A 470 1.50 -6.63 -5.30
N ARG A 471 1.30 -6.35 -6.58
CA ARG A 471 1.81 -7.14 -7.71
C ARG A 471 2.48 -6.21 -8.71
N VAL A 472 3.66 -6.59 -9.19
CA VAL A 472 4.33 -5.95 -10.32
C VAL A 472 4.48 -6.99 -11.42
N ASP A 473 3.92 -6.73 -12.60
CA ASP A 473 4.04 -7.65 -13.74
C ASP A 473 5.31 -7.40 -14.57
N ARG A 474 5.61 -8.28 -15.53
CA ARG A 474 6.77 -8.15 -16.45
C ARG A 474 6.78 -6.87 -17.29
N ARG A 475 5.65 -6.20 -17.46
CA ARG A 475 5.54 -4.93 -18.19
C ARG A 475 5.75 -3.72 -17.28
N GLY A 476 5.97 -3.95 -15.99
CA GLY A 476 6.08 -2.90 -14.98
C GLY A 476 4.73 -2.34 -14.56
N VAL A 477 3.62 -3.04 -14.84
CA VAL A 477 2.30 -2.64 -14.32
C VAL A 477 2.23 -3.03 -12.86
N VAL A 478 1.95 -2.03 -12.02
CA VAL A 478 1.78 -2.19 -10.58
C VAL A 478 0.29 -2.25 -10.23
N GLU A 479 -0.09 -3.19 -9.37
CA GLU A 479 -1.47 -3.41 -8.93
C GLU A 479 -1.52 -3.68 -7.43
N SER A 480 -2.53 -3.13 -6.77
CA SER A 480 -2.90 -3.38 -5.37
C SER A 480 -4.42 -3.54 -5.30
N GLU A 481 -4.93 -4.44 -4.45
CA GLU A 481 -6.37 -4.70 -4.29
C GLU A 481 -6.81 -4.44 -2.84
N PRO A 482 -6.83 -3.17 -2.37
CA PRO A 482 -7.15 -2.87 -0.98
C PRO A 482 -8.60 -3.24 -0.62
N ILE A 483 -8.81 -3.90 0.52
CA ILE A 483 -10.13 -4.35 0.98
C ILE A 483 -10.60 -3.53 2.18
N LYS A 484 -11.81 -2.97 2.07
CA LYS A 484 -12.54 -2.37 3.20
C LYS A 484 -14.00 -2.76 3.19
N GLY A 485 -14.53 -2.99 4.39
CA GLY A 485 -15.89 -3.44 4.62
C GLY A 485 -16.08 -4.94 4.41
N THR A 486 -16.38 -5.64 5.50
CA THR A 486 -16.59 -7.09 5.48
C THR A 486 -17.95 -7.42 6.10
N ARG A 487 -18.62 -8.43 5.56
CA ARG A 487 -19.82 -9.04 6.15
C ARG A 487 -19.64 -10.55 6.19
N PRO A 488 -20.18 -11.25 7.21
CA PRO A 488 -20.27 -12.70 7.17
C PRO A 488 -21.18 -13.14 6.01
N ARG A 489 -21.04 -14.39 5.57
CA ARG A 489 -21.98 -14.99 4.62
C ARG A 489 -23.36 -15.14 5.26
N GLY A 490 -24.41 -14.93 4.48
CA GLY A 490 -25.78 -15.16 4.93
C GLY A 490 -26.08 -16.65 5.07
N ALA A 491 -26.89 -17.01 6.08
CA ALA A 491 -27.34 -18.41 6.26
C ALA A 491 -28.25 -18.91 5.12
N THR A 492 -28.83 -17.98 4.34
CA THR A 492 -29.65 -18.27 3.15
C THR A 492 -29.23 -17.36 1.99
N PRO A 493 -29.51 -17.72 0.73
CA PRO A 493 -29.24 -16.87 -0.43
C PRO A 493 -29.90 -15.49 -0.36
N GLU A 494 -31.08 -15.39 0.25
CA GLU A 494 -31.79 -14.12 0.47
C GLU A 494 -31.05 -13.24 1.47
N ALA A 495 -30.64 -13.82 2.60
CA ALA A 495 -29.88 -13.11 3.63
C ALA A 495 -28.52 -12.65 3.09
N ASP A 496 -27.86 -13.49 2.29
CA ASP A 496 -26.57 -13.17 1.67
C ASP A 496 -26.70 -12.01 0.68
N ARG A 497 -27.76 -12.02 -0.17
CA ARG A 497 -28.07 -10.89 -1.05
C ARG A 497 -28.35 -9.60 -0.29
N ALA A 498 -29.07 -9.68 0.84
CA ALA A 498 -29.34 -8.53 1.68
C ALA A 498 -28.06 -7.96 2.32
N LEU A 499 -27.17 -8.82 2.82
CA LEU A 499 -25.87 -8.42 3.38
C LEU A 499 -24.97 -7.78 2.31
N ARG A 500 -24.94 -8.33 1.10
CA ARG A 500 -24.23 -7.74 -0.05
C ARG A 500 -24.78 -6.36 -0.40
N ALA A 501 -26.11 -6.21 -0.48
CA ALA A 501 -26.73 -4.92 -0.75
C ALA A 501 -26.41 -3.91 0.35
N ALA A 502 -26.50 -4.32 1.62
CA ALA A 502 -26.18 -3.47 2.77
C ALA A 502 -24.71 -3.01 2.78
N LEU A 503 -23.77 -3.89 2.40
CA LEU A 503 -22.36 -3.52 2.25
C LEU A 503 -22.17 -2.51 1.10
N ALA A 504 -22.74 -2.78 -0.07
CA ALA A 504 -22.62 -1.93 -1.26
C ALA A 504 -23.19 -0.52 -1.07
N THR A 505 -24.20 -0.37 -0.21
CA THR A 505 -24.82 0.93 0.08
C THR A 505 -24.37 1.55 1.40
N SER A 506 -23.41 0.95 2.11
CA SER A 506 -22.96 1.46 3.42
C SER A 506 -22.11 2.73 3.25
N PRO A 507 -22.54 3.88 3.79
CA PRO A 507 -21.75 5.11 3.70
C PRO A 507 -20.41 4.99 4.43
N LYS A 508 -20.39 4.25 5.55
CA LYS A 508 -19.17 4.03 6.34
C LYS A 508 -18.14 3.22 5.55
N ASP A 509 -18.53 2.03 5.07
CA ASP A 509 -17.60 1.14 4.37
C ASP A 509 -17.11 1.80 3.06
N ARG A 510 -17.95 2.60 2.39
CA ARG A 510 -17.56 3.39 1.22
C ARG A 510 -16.54 4.48 1.55
N ALA A 511 -16.73 5.19 2.66
CA ALA A 511 -15.78 6.21 3.10
C ALA A 511 -14.42 5.58 3.39
N GLU A 512 -14.37 4.52 4.21
CA GLU A 512 -13.14 3.77 4.52
C GLU A 512 -12.45 3.24 3.24
N ASN A 513 -13.22 2.68 2.30
CA ASN A 513 -12.67 2.19 1.03
C ASN A 513 -12.09 3.33 0.16
N LEU A 514 -12.74 4.49 0.13
CA LEU A 514 -12.26 5.65 -0.59
C LEU A 514 -10.91 6.14 -0.02
N MET A 515 -10.78 6.21 1.31
CA MET A 515 -9.53 6.65 1.95
C MET A 515 -8.35 5.74 1.61
N ILE A 516 -8.53 4.42 1.68
CA ILE A 516 -7.44 3.47 1.35
C ILE A 516 -7.10 3.50 -0.15
N VAL A 517 -8.08 3.74 -1.02
CA VAL A 517 -7.82 3.89 -2.47
C VAL A 517 -7.00 5.15 -2.73
N ASP A 518 -7.33 6.28 -2.09
CA ASP A 518 -6.52 7.49 -2.22
C ASP A 518 -5.11 7.31 -1.64
N LEU A 519 -4.95 6.58 -0.53
CA LEU A 519 -3.64 6.26 0.03
C LEU A 519 -2.81 5.41 -0.95
N VAL A 520 -3.39 4.33 -1.49
CA VAL A 520 -2.68 3.47 -2.47
C VAL A 520 -2.33 4.25 -3.73
N ARG A 521 -3.19 5.15 -4.21
CA ARG A 521 -2.86 6.03 -5.35
C ARG A 521 -1.68 6.94 -5.04
N ASN A 522 -1.59 7.44 -3.81
CA ASN A 522 -0.46 8.24 -3.34
C ASN A 522 0.82 7.39 -3.32
N ASP A 523 0.78 6.20 -2.73
CA ASP A 523 1.93 5.29 -2.63
C ASP A 523 2.48 4.89 -4.00
N LEU A 524 1.59 4.67 -4.98
CA LEU A 524 1.95 4.34 -6.35
C LEU A 524 2.30 5.56 -7.22
N GLY A 525 2.24 6.77 -6.66
CA GLY A 525 2.50 8.00 -7.40
C GLY A 525 3.95 8.46 -7.44
N HIS A 526 4.84 7.72 -6.77
CA HIS A 526 6.27 7.98 -6.68
C HIS A 526 7.06 7.40 -7.86
#